data_AF-I3TCH7-F1
#
_entry.id   AF-I3TCH7-F1
#
_cell.length_a   1.000
_cell.length_b   1.000
_cell.length_c   1.000
_cell.angle_alpha   90.00
_cell.angle_beta   90.00
_cell.angle_gamma   90.00
#
_symmetry.space_group_name_H-M   'P 1'
#
loop_
_entity.id
_entity.type
_entity.pdbx_description
1 polymer ?
#
loop_
_entity_poly.entity_id
_entity_poly.type
_entity_poly.pdbx_seq_one_letter_code
_entity_poly.pdbx_strand_id
1 'polypeptide(L)'
;MSKQLTCPRCGSTDVVVEKTWQLVSPLPDSAGRITITVMGMVKCNRCGHRWRATISKLKVGGSSVEIEGGKRFEEKEERKPKEIVLDIDEILREEGP
;
A
#
# COMPACT_ATOMS: atom_id res chain seq x y z
N MET A 1 9.24 -11.21 -7.55
CA MET A 1 8.54 -12.48 -7.29
C MET A 1 7.56 -12.26 -6.14
N SER A 2 6.26 -12.31 -6.42
CA SER A 2 5.21 -12.25 -5.39
C SER A 2 5.26 -13.53 -4.56
N LYS A 3 5.66 -13.44 -3.29
CA LYS A 3 5.73 -14.61 -2.41
C LYS A 3 4.32 -15.10 -2.12
N GLN A 4 3.90 -16.19 -2.77
CA GLN A 4 2.60 -16.79 -2.54
C GLN A 4 2.56 -17.43 -1.15
N LEU A 5 1.60 -17.03 -0.32
CA LEU A 5 1.45 -17.53 1.04
C LEU A 5 0.84 -18.94 0.98
N THR A 6 1.56 -19.92 1.55
CA THR A 6 1.09 -21.30 1.64
C THR A 6 0.72 -21.63 3.07
N CYS A 7 -0.40 -22.31 3.27
CA CYS A 7 -0.85 -22.73 4.59
C CYS A 7 0.14 -23.75 5.19
N PRO A 8 0.71 -23.50 6.38
CA PRO A 8 1.69 -24.39 6.99
C PRO A 8 1.09 -25.73 7.46
N ARG A 9 -0.24 -25.81 7.59
CA ARG A 9 -0.93 -27.01 8.10
C ARG A 9 -1.37 -27.99 7.00
N CYS A 10 -1.84 -27.47 5.87
CA CYS A 10 -2.43 -28.31 4.81
C CYS A 10 -1.81 -28.09 3.43
N GLY A 11 -0.86 -27.16 3.29
CA GLY A 11 -0.22 -26.86 2.02
C GLY A 11 -1.11 -26.13 0.99
N SER A 12 -2.31 -25.68 1.38
CA SER A 12 -3.17 -24.89 0.48
C SER A 12 -2.60 -23.51 0.22
N THR A 13 -2.68 -23.03 -1.01
CA THR A 13 -2.42 -21.63 -1.41
C THR A 13 -3.66 -20.75 -1.32
N ASP A 14 -4.84 -21.36 -1.16
CA ASP A 14 -6.11 -20.64 -0.92
C ASP A 14 -6.17 -20.14 0.53
N VAL A 15 -5.73 -18.90 0.71
CA VAL A 15 -5.57 -18.23 1.99
C VAL A 15 -6.07 -16.78 1.88
N VAL A 16 -6.75 -16.30 2.91
CA VAL A 16 -7.30 -14.94 3.00
C VAL A 16 -6.64 -14.17 4.13
N VAL A 17 -6.38 -12.88 3.94
CA VAL A 17 -5.87 -11.99 4.99
C VAL A 17 -7.07 -11.36 5.71
N GLU A 18 -7.24 -11.63 7.00
CA GLU A 18 -8.38 -11.14 7.78
C GLU A 18 -8.12 -9.77 8.41
N LYS A 19 -6.88 -9.54 8.87
CA LYS A 19 -6.47 -8.28 9.50
C LYS A 19 -5.05 -7.98 9.11
N THR A 20 -4.74 -6.71 8.92
CA THR A 20 -3.38 -6.23 8.69
C THR A 20 -2.98 -5.20 9.73
N TRP A 21 -1.69 -5.11 10.00
CA TRP A 21 -1.11 -4.04 10.79
C TRP A 21 0.30 -3.74 10.29
N GLN A 22 0.78 -2.54 10.58
CA GLN A 22 2.09 -2.07 10.15
C GLN A 22 3.08 -2.11 11.31
N LEU A 23 4.30 -2.53 11.01
CA LEU A 23 5.45 -2.41 11.88
C LEU A 23 6.46 -1.49 11.20
N VAL A 24 6.74 -0.35 11.83
CA VAL A 24 7.63 0.68 11.30
C VAL A 24 8.94 0.62 12.05
N SER A 25 10.06 0.52 11.33
CA SER A 25 11.39 0.61 11.93
C SER A 25 11.60 2.03 12.49
N PRO A 26 11.96 2.18 13.78
CA PRO A 26 12.19 3.49 14.37
C PRO A 26 13.47 4.14 13.86
N LEU A 27 14.41 3.34 13.34
CA LEU A 27 15.67 3.81 12.78
C LEU A 27 15.65 3.68 11.25
N PRO A 28 16.13 4.71 10.52
CA PRO A 28 16.32 4.63 9.08
C PRO A 28 17.46 3.67 8.71
N ASP A 29 17.40 3.10 7.51
CA ASP A 29 18.50 2.31 6.95
C ASP A 29 19.72 3.18 6.59
N SER A 30 20.81 2.57 6.14
CA SER A 30 22.05 3.27 5.76
C SER A 30 21.86 4.30 4.64
N ALA A 31 20.75 4.25 3.89
CA ALA A 31 20.37 5.19 2.85
C ALA A 31 19.29 6.19 3.31
N GLY A 32 18.99 6.26 4.61
CA GLY A 32 18.01 7.18 5.17
C GLY A 32 16.55 6.73 5.01
N ARG A 33 16.30 5.45 4.70
CA ARG A 33 14.96 4.94 4.38
C ARG A 33 14.32 4.24 5.57
N ILE A 34 13.07 4.56 5.84
CA ILE A 34 12.24 3.92 6.86
C ILE A 34 11.64 2.64 6.27
N THR A 35 11.81 1.52 6.96
CA THR A 35 11.20 0.25 6.56
C THR A 35 9.84 0.09 7.24
N ILE A 36 8.79 0.01 6.43
CA ILE A 36 7.43 -0.31 6.85
C ILE A 36 7.13 -1.75 6.44
N THR A 37 6.94 -2.62 7.43
CA THR A 37 6.56 -4.01 7.21
C THR A 37 5.06 -4.16 7.47
N VAL A 38 4.30 -4.55 6.46
CA VAL A 38 2.88 -4.89 6.61
C VAL A 38 2.78 -6.35 6.99
N MET A 39 2.32 -6.59 8.21
CA MET A 39 1.99 -7.93 8.71
C MET A 39 0.50 -8.17 8.60
N GLY A 40 0.11 -9.43 8.49
CA GLY A 40 -1.28 -9.84 8.40
C GLY A 40 -1.56 -11.12 9.16
N MET A 41 -2.78 -11.21 9.69
CA MET A 41 -3.38 -12.45 10.17
C MET A 41 -4.04 -13.12 8.98
N VAL A 42 -3.53 -14.29 8.63
CA VAL A 42 -3.94 -15.06 7.46
C VAL A 42 -4.75 -16.27 7.93
N LYS A 43 -5.86 -16.53 7.25
CA LYS A 43 -6.72 -17.70 7.47
C LYS A 43 -6.72 -18.58 6.23
N CYS A 44 -6.56 -19.88 6.40
CA CYS A 44 -6.72 -20.84 5.30
C CYS A 44 -8.19 -21.17 5.09
N ASN A 45 -8.68 -21.07 3.85
CA ASN A 45 -10.05 -21.44 3.49
C ASN A 45 -10.26 -22.95 3.46
N ARG A 46 -9.21 -23.75 3.20
CA ARG A 46 -9.28 -25.22 3.17
C ARG A 46 -9.41 -25.87 4.55
N CYS A 47 -8.61 -25.43 5.52
CA CYS A 47 -8.53 -26.08 6.85
C CYS A 47 -8.85 -25.17 8.04
N GLY A 48 -9.18 -23.90 7.81
CA GLY A 48 -9.54 -22.93 8.85
C GLY A 48 -8.38 -22.45 9.74
N HIS A 49 -7.14 -22.92 9.51
CA HIS A 49 -5.99 -22.52 10.33
C HIS A 49 -5.66 -21.03 10.17
N ARG A 50 -5.29 -20.38 11.28
CA ARG A 50 -4.95 -18.96 11.35
C ARG A 50 -3.50 -18.77 11.80
N TRP A 51 -2.74 -17.95 11.08
CA TRP A 51 -1.35 -17.63 11.43
C TRP A 51 -0.99 -16.18 11.07
N ARG A 52 0.18 -15.74 11.51
CA ARG A 52 0.71 -14.40 11.21
C ARG A 52 1.76 -14.52 10.10
N ALA A 53 1.68 -13.66 9.09
CA ALA A 53 2.64 -13.63 7.99
C ALA A 53 2.96 -12.19 7.56
N THR A 54 4.16 -12.01 7.00
CA THR A 54 4.53 -10.76 6.33
C THR A 54 3.86 -10.71 4.96
N ILE A 55 3.07 -9.68 4.71
CA ILE A 55 2.35 -9.47 3.45
C ILE A 55 3.19 -8.62 2.50
N SER A 56 3.77 -7.54 3.00
CA SER A 56 4.63 -6.67 2.20
C SER A 56 5.70 -5.99 3.06
N LYS A 57 6.78 -5.59 2.39
CA LYS A 57 7.83 -4.73 2.93
C LYS A 57 8.00 -3.54 1.99
N LEU A 58 7.88 -2.36 2.57
CA LEU A 58 7.97 -1.07 1.89
C LEU A 58 9.16 -0.32 2.50
N LYS A 59 10.06 0.20 1.68
CA LYS A 59 11.11 1.12 2.11
C LYS A 59 10.77 2.51 1.59
N VAL A 60 10.62 3.46 2.49
CA VAL A 60 10.14 4.81 2.22
C VAL A 60 11.16 5.81 2.75
N GLY A 61 11.63 6.74 1.91
CA GLY A 61 12.64 7.73 2.27
C GLY A 61 13.79 7.76 1.26
N GLY A 62 14.58 8.83 1.24
CA GLY A 62 15.70 9.00 0.31
C GLY A 62 15.26 9.03 -1.16
N SER A 63 14.59 10.10 -1.61
CA SER A 63 14.24 10.40 -3.02
C SER A 63 13.48 9.32 -3.83
N SER A 64 13.14 8.16 -3.26
CA SER A 64 12.49 7.05 -3.97
C SER A 64 11.80 6.06 -3.02
N VAL A 65 10.68 5.48 -3.47
CA VAL A 65 9.97 4.41 -2.76
C VAL A 65 10.30 3.07 -3.38
N GLU A 66 10.83 2.14 -2.57
CA GLU A 66 11.16 0.79 -3.01
C GLU A 66 10.19 -0.24 -2.39
N ILE A 67 9.56 -1.03 -3.25
CA ILE A 67 8.70 -2.16 -2.88
C ILE A 67 9.44 -3.44 -3.26
N GLU A 68 9.74 -4.31 -2.28
CA GLU A 68 10.35 -5.62 -2.57
C GLU A 68 9.39 -6.46 -3.42
N GLY A 69 9.66 -6.55 -4.73
CA GLY A 69 8.78 -7.27 -5.66
C GLY A 69 8.80 -6.80 -7.11
N GLY A 70 9.33 -5.59 -7.36
CA GLY A 70 9.57 -5.09 -8.71
C GLY A 70 8.61 -3.97 -9.11
N LYS A 71 8.89 -2.76 -8.64
CA LYS A 71 8.67 -1.48 -9.33
C LYS A 71 9.25 -0.38 -8.43
N ARG A 72 10.32 0.26 -8.91
CA ARG A 72 10.81 1.52 -8.36
C ARG A 72 9.82 2.58 -8.81
N PHE A 73 9.03 3.10 -7.88
CA PHE A 73 8.24 4.29 -8.16
C PHE A 73 9.15 5.47 -7.82
N GLU A 74 9.72 6.06 -8.86
CA GLU A 74 10.19 7.44 -8.75
C GLU A 74 8.96 8.29 -8.45
N GLU A 75 9.10 9.16 -7.46
CA GLU A 75 8.12 10.17 -7.12
C GLU A 75 8.00 11.10 -8.34
N LYS A 76 7.13 10.77 -9.29
CA LYS A 76 6.74 11.73 -10.32
C LYS A 76 6.09 12.88 -9.58
N GLU A 77 6.76 14.03 -9.65
CA GLU A 77 6.34 15.33 -9.15
C GLU A 77 4.83 15.47 -9.11
N GLU A 78 4.38 15.93 -7.95
CA GLU A 78 3.12 16.62 -7.67
C GLU A 78 2.25 16.79 -8.92
N ARG A 79 1.12 16.07 -8.97
CA ARG A 79 0.02 16.50 -9.84
C ARG A 79 -0.33 17.92 -9.40
N LYS A 80 0.18 18.94 -10.09
CA LYS A 80 -0.27 20.32 -9.93
C LYS A 80 -1.81 20.27 -9.91
N PRO A 81 -2.48 20.81 -8.88
CA PRO A 81 -3.93 20.88 -8.90
C PRO A 81 -4.31 21.58 -10.20
N LYS A 82 -5.21 20.97 -10.98
CA LYS A 82 -5.81 21.67 -12.12
C LYS A 82 -6.55 22.85 -11.53
N GLU A 83 -6.08 24.06 -11.79
CA GLU A 83 -6.77 25.28 -11.45
C GLU A 83 -8.09 25.29 -12.24
N ILE A 84 -9.21 25.19 -11.53
CA ILE A 84 -10.53 25.29 -12.14
C ILE A 84 -10.89 26.77 -12.07
N VAL A 85 -10.72 27.49 -13.18
CA VAL A 85 -11.21 28.86 -13.32
C VAL A 85 -12.72 28.76 -13.54
N LEU A 86 -13.50 29.23 -12.57
CA LEU A 86 -14.95 29.35 -12.69
C LEU A 86 -15.27 30.79 -13.10
N ASP A 87 -15.87 30.98 -14.28
CA ASP A 87 -16.39 32.28 -14.68
C ASP A 87 -17.68 32.56 -13.92
N ILE A 88 -17.63 33.57 -13.04
CA ILE A 88 -18.74 33.98 -12.17
C ILE A 88 -19.98 34.39 -13.00
N ASP A 89 -19.77 34.88 -14.22
CA ASP A 89 -20.83 35.30 -15.15
C ASP A 89 -21.68 34.16 -15.72
N GLU A 90 -21.20 32.91 -15.66
CA GLU A 90 -21.94 31.73 -16.12
C GLU A 90 -22.84 31.15 -15.01
N ILE A 91 -22.37 31.18 -13.76
CA ILE A 91 -23.13 30.70 -12.59
C ILE A 91 -24.34 31.61 -12.31
N LEU A 92 -24.18 32.93 -12.45
CA LEU A 92 -25.24 33.92 -12.23
C LEU A 92 -26.35 33.89 -13.30
N ARG A 93 -26.15 33.19 -14.42
CA ARG A 93 -27.16 33.05 -15.49
C ARG A 93 -28.06 31.83 -15.34
N GLU A 94 -27.75 30.90 -14.44
CA GLU A 94 -28.57 29.71 -14.19
C GLU A 94 -29.57 29.89 -13.03
N GLU A 95 -29.47 30.99 -12.27
CA GLU A 95 -30.52 31.46 -11.36
C GLU A 95 -31.18 32.76 -11.89
N GLY A 96 -32.06 32.60 -12.89
CA GLY A 96 -33.19 33.51 -13.11
C GLY A 96 -33.43 33.89 -14.57
N PRO A 97 -34.69 34.19 -14.95
CA PRO A 97 -35.89 34.39 -14.12
C PRO A 97 -36.79 33.16 -13.92
#